data_AF-A0A1Y4IDJ1-F1
#
_entry.id   AF-A0A1Y4IDJ1-F1
#
_cell.length_a   1.000
_cell.length_b   1.000
_cell.length_c   1.000
_cell.angle_alpha   90.00
_cell.angle_beta   90.00
_cell.angle_gamma   90.00
#
_symmetry.space_group_name_H-M   'P 1'
#
loop_
_entity.id
_entity.type
_entity.pdbx_description
1 polymer ?
#
loop_
_entity_poly.entity_id
_entity_poly.type
_entity_poly.pdbx_seq_one_letter_code
_entity_poly.pdbx_strand_id
1 'polypeptide(L)'
;MTLEVFRGLMIPFLGTALGAGCVFFMKGNMNRLVQKALTGFAAGVMVAASIWSLLIPAMDQAEGMGKLAFVPAAAGFWLGILFLLLLDHIVPHLHMNCDQAEGPCTQLKKTTMLVLAVTLHNIPEGMAVGVVYAGWMAGEAELSLMGALALSLGIAIQNFPEGAIISMPLRSEGVGKGRAFLYGALSGIVEPAGAFLTIMAAGIVVPALPYLLSFAAGAMMYVVVEELIPEMSEGEHSNIGPVLFALGFTVMMALDVALG
;
A
#
# COMPACT_ATOMS: atom_id res chain seq x y z
N MET A 1 -16.48 4.00 17.62
CA MET A 1 -16.19 4.01 16.17
C MET A 1 -17.52 4.06 15.43
N THR A 2 -17.72 5.04 14.53
CA THR A 2 -18.94 5.12 13.72
C THR A 2 -18.91 4.07 12.60
N LEU A 3 -20.07 3.78 12.00
CA LEU A 3 -20.18 2.83 10.90
C LEU A 3 -19.38 3.27 9.65
N GLU A 4 -19.26 4.58 9.43
CA GLU A 4 -18.50 5.17 8.33
C GLU A 4 -17.00 4.90 8.47
N VAL A 5 -16.44 5.16 9.65
CA VAL A 5 -15.03 4.86 9.95
C VAL A 5 -14.77 3.38 9.76
N PHE A 6 -15.59 2.52 10.38
CA PHE A 6 -15.40 1.07 10.25
C PHE A 6 -15.41 0.60 8.80
N ARG A 7 -16.33 1.11 7.97
CA ARG A 7 -16.37 0.79 6.53
C ARG A 7 -15.11 1.28 5.83
N GLY A 8 -14.69 2.52 6.10
CA GLY A 8 -13.45 3.10 5.58
C GLY A 8 -12.23 2.22 5.81
N LEU A 9 -12.02 1.79 7.06
CA LEU A 9 -10.88 0.96 7.44
C LEU A 9 -10.88 -0.43 6.80
N MET A 10 -12.06 -0.95 6.42
CA MET A 10 -12.19 -2.27 5.82
C MET A 10 -12.08 -2.29 4.30
N ILE A 11 -12.24 -1.14 3.63
CA ILE A 11 -12.21 -1.03 2.16
C ILE A 11 -10.86 -1.53 1.59
N PRO A 12 -9.69 -1.10 2.09
CA PRO A 12 -8.38 -1.63 1.67
C PRO A 12 -8.33 -3.16 1.66
N PHE A 13 -8.70 -3.76 2.81
CA PHE A 13 -8.64 -5.22 2.99
C PHE A 13 -9.58 -5.96 2.05
N LEU A 14 -10.74 -5.37 1.75
CA LEU A 14 -11.65 -5.91 0.74
C LEU A 14 -10.99 -5.91 -0.64
N GLY A 15 -10.22 -4.88 -0.99
CA GLY A 15 -9.39 -4.85 -2.20
C GLY A 15 -8.44 -6.05 -2.25
N THR A 16 -7.64 -6.25 -1.21
CA THR A 16 -6.69 -7.38 -1.08
C THR A 16 -7.38 -8.73 -1.19
N ALA A 17 -8.48 -8.92 -0.46
CA ALA A 17 -9.26 -10.15 -0.46
C ALA A 17 -9.92 -10.44 -1.82
N LEU A 18 -10.47 -9.41 -2.49
CA LEU A 18 -11.06 -9.54 -3.83
C LEU A 18 -9.99 -9.88 -4.88
N GLY A 19 -8.83 -9.24 -4.80
CA GLY A 19 -7.65 -9.56 -5.58
C GLY A 19 -7.24 -11.02 -5.41
N ALA A 20 -7.10 -11.46 -4.17
CA ALA A 20 -6.78 -12.85 -3.83
C ALA A 20 -7.83 -13.85 -4.34
N GLY A 21 -9.10 -13.43 -4.45
CA GLY A 21 -10.19 -14.22 -5.00
C GLY A 21 -10.00 -14.61 -6.47
N CYS A 22 -9.16 -13.89 -7.22
CA CYS A 22 -8.89 -14.20 -8.62
C CYS A 22 -8.27 -15.60 -8.82
N VAL A 23 -7.64 -16.18 -7.79
CA VAL A 23 -7.11 -17.54 -7.79
C VAL A 23 -8.17 -18.62 -8.09
N PHE A 24 -9.45 -18.34 -7.80
CA PHE A 24 -10.53 -19.28 -8.08
C PHE A 24 -10.83 -19.40 -9.58
N PHE A 25 -10.67 -18.30 -10.31
CA PHE A 25 -10.91 -18.20 -11.75
C PHE A 25 -9.68 -18.56 -12.59
N MET A 26 -8.48 -18.53 -12.00
CA MET A 26 -7.25 -18.83 -12.72
C MET A 26 -7.13 -20.31 -13.12
N LYS A 27 -6.67 -20.54 -14.35
CA LYS A 27 -6.27 -21.84 -14.89
C LYS A 27 -4.77 -21.79 -15.21
N GLY A 28 -3.95 -22.53 -14.45
CA GLY A 28 -2.49 -22.57 -14.67
C GLY A 28 -1.74 -21.41 -14.01
N ASN A 29 -0.64 -20.98 -14.64
CA ASN A 29 0.22 -19.91 -14.14
C ASN A 29 -0.27 -18.54 -14.63
N MET A 30 0.03 -17.48 -13.88
CA MET A 30 -0.25 -16.11 -14.28
C MET A 30 0.57 -15.73 -15.52
N ASN A 31 -0.07 -15.07 -16.49
CA ASN A 31 0.64 -14.54 -17.66
C ASN A 31 1.54 -13.37 -17.21
N ARG A 32 2.82 -13.39 -17.62
CA ARG A 32 3.79 -12.34 -17.28
C ARG A 32 3.34 -10.94 -17.73
N LEU A 33 2.60 -10.81 -18.84
CA LEU A 33 2.02 -9.52 -19.25
C LEU A 33 0.94 -9.04 -18.28
N VAL A 34 0.14 -9.95 -17.72
CA VAL A 34 -0.89 -9.61 -16.72
C VAL A 34 -0.23 -9.20 -15.42
N GLN A 35 0.81 -9.91 -14.98
CA GLN A 35 1.62 -9.51 -13.82
C GLN A 35 2.17 -8.09 -14.00
N LYS A 36 2.88 -7.83 -15.10
CA LYS A 36 3.42 -6.49 -15.41
C LYS A 36 2.35 -5.40 -15.44
N ALA A 37 1.17 -5.72 -15.98
CA ALA A 37 0.04 -4.79 -16.03
C ALA A 37 -0.50 -4.47 -14.62
N LEU A 38 -0.70 -5.49 -13.80
CA LEU A 38 -1.20 -5.36 -12.43
C LEU A 38 -0.20 -4.61 -11.54
N THR A 39 1.07 -5.02 -11.54
CA THR A 39 2.16 -4.37 -10.78
C THR A 39 2.34 -2.91 -11.21
N GLY A 40 2.36 -2.65 -12.52
CA GLY A 40 2.49 -1.27 -13.03
C GLY A 40 1.31 -0.40 -12.61
N PHE A 41 0.08 -0.90 -12.72
CA PHE A 41 -1.12 -0.19 -12.26
C PHE A 41 -1.08 0.13 -10.75
N ALA A 42 -0.72 -0.84 -9.92
CA ALA A 42 -0.59 -0.65 -8.48
C ALA A 42 0.45 0.43 -8.13
N ALA A 43 1.63 0.35 -8.74
CA ALA A 43 2.69 1.33 -8.57
C ALA A 43 2.23 2.76 -8.92
N GLY A 44 1.49 2.90 -10.03
CA GLY A 44 0.94 4.19 -10.44
C GLY A 44 -0.02 4.78 -9.40
N VAL A 45 -0.93 3.96 -8.89
CA VAL A 45 -1.88 4.36 -7.84
C VAL A 45 -1.14 4.75 -6.55
N MET A 46 -0.18 3.96 -6.09
CA MET A 46 0.58 4.25 -4.87
C MET A 46 1.38 5.55 -4.95
N VAL A 47 2.01 5.84 -6.09
CA VAL A 47 2.74 7.10 -6.30
C VAL A 47 1.79 8.29 -6.24
N ALA A 48 0.64 8.21 -6.92
CA ALA A 48 -0.35 9.28 -6.89
C ALA A 48 -0.94 9.46 -5.48
N ALA A 49 -1.32 8.38 -4.78
CA ALA A 49 -1.81 8.44 -3.40
C ALA A 49 -0.77 9.08 -2.45
N SER A 50 0.52 8.75 -2.63
CA SER A 50 1.61 9.32 -1.84
C SER A 50 1.72 10.84 -1.99
N ILE A 51 1.48 11.36 -3.20
CA ILE A 51 1.57 12.80 -3.49
C ILE A 51 0.30 13.52 -3.02
N TRP A 52 -0.84 13.13 -3.58
CA TRP A 52 -2.10 13.86 -3.45
C TRP A 52 -2.81 13.61 -2.13
N SER A 53 -2.91 12.35 -1.70
CA SER A 53 -3.67 12.00 -0.51
C SER A 53 -2.86 12.08 0.79
N LEU A 54 -1.53 12.24 0.70
CA LEU A 54 -0.64 12.21 1.87
C LEU A 54 0.32 13.39 1.95
N LEU A 55 1.22 13.58 0.99
CA LEU A 55 2.24 14.64 1.08
C LEU A 55 1.65 16.04 1.01
N ILE A 56 0.69 16.28 0.11
CA ILE A 56 0.00 17.57 0.01
C ILE A 56 -0.75 17.87 1.31
N PRO A 57 -1.68 17.01 1.80
CA PRO A 57 -2.35 17.19 3.09
C PRO A 57 -1.39 17.36 4.26
N ALA A 58 -0.24 16.66 4.27
CA ALA A 58 0.77 16.83 5.31
C ALA A 58 1.36 18.25 5.34
N MET A 59 1.60 18.85 4.16
CA MET A 59 2.11 20.22 4.06
C MET A 59 1.03 21.25 4.37
N ASP A 60 -0.21 21.01 3.96
CA ASP A 60 -1.35 21.90 4.23
C ASP A 60 -1.64 21.96 5.74
N GLN A 61 -1.58 20.82 6.44
CA GLN A 61 -1.65 20.76 7.91
C GLN A 61 -0.49 21.51 8.60
N ALA A 62 0.61 21.80 7.90
CA ALA A 62 1.75 22.55 8.40
C ALA A 62 1.80 23.99 7.85
N GLU A 63 0.73 24.50 7.23
CA GLU A 63 0.68 25.83 6.60
C GLU A 63 1.07 26.97 7.56
N GLY A 64 0.79 26.82 8.87
CA GLY A 64 1.21 27.77 9.91
C GLY A 64 2.73 28.01 9.99
N MET A 65 3.55 27.12 9.41
CA MET A 65 5.00 27.29 9.28
C MET A 65 5.41 28.09 8.02
N GLY A 66 4.46 28.53 7.20
CA GLY A 66 4.68 29.24 5.95
C GLY A 66 5.56 28.43 4.99
N LYS A 67 6.64 29.06 4.49
CA LYS A 67 7.61 28.39 3.58
C LYS A 67 8.32 27.18 4.20
N LEU A 68 8.21 26.96 5.51
CA LEU A 68 8.80 25.81 6.21
C LEU A 68 7.80 24.66 6.40
N ALA A 69 6.59 24.73 5.84
CA ALA A 69 5.58 23.66 5.89
C ALA A 69 6.09 22.32 5.30
N PHE A 70 7.09 22.37 4.41
CA PHE A 70 7.73 21.15 3.88
C PHE A 70 8.59 20.42 4.91
N VAL A 71 8.98 21.05 6.03
CA VAL A 71 9.93 20.46 7.00
C VAL A 71 9.34 19.22 7.69
N PRO A 72 8.12 19.26 8.25
CA PRO A 72 7.48 18.05 8.78
C PRO A 72 7.28 16.97 7.71
N ALA A 73 6.85 17.37 6.52
CA ALA A 73 6.64 16.45 5.41
C ALA A 73 7.94 15.75 4.97
N ALA A 74 9.04 16.49 4.82
CA ALA A 74 10.34 15.94 4.47
C ALA A 74 10.89 15.02 5.56
N ALA A 75 10.72 15.40 6.84
CA ALA A 75 11.16 14.59 7.96
C ALA A 75 10.40 13.26 8.03
N GLY A 76 9.06 13.30 7.96
CA GLY A 76 8.25 12.08 7.97
C GLY A 76 8.51 11.22 6.75
N PHE A 77 8.58 11.80 5.55
CA PHE A 77 8.92 11.08 4.32
C PHE A 77 10.22 10.29 4.41
N TRP A 78 11.31 10.91 4.87
CA TRP A 78 12.57 10.21 5.08
C TRP A 78 12.50 9.16 6.19
N LEU A 79 11.78 9.43 7.28
CA LEU A 79 11.56 8.43 8.32
C LEU A 79 10.82 7.21 7.79
N GLY A 80 9.85 7.40 6.89
CA GLY A 80 9.12 6.32 6.21
C GLY A 80 10.02 5.46 5.32
N ILE A 81 10.83 6.12 4.49
CA ILE A 81 11.83 5.44 3.64
C ILE A 81 12.81 4.65 4.49
N LEU A 82 13.42 5.30 5.48
CA LEU A 82 14.43 4.66 6.33
C LEU A 82 13.85 3.53 7.18
N PHE A 83 12.58 3.65 7.58
CA PHE A 83 11.87 2.61 8.30
C PHE A 83 11.70 1.35 7.46
N LEU A 84 11.21 1.46 6.22
CA LEU A 84 11.09 0.28 5.36
C LEU A 84 12.45 -0.26 4.92
N LEU A 85 13.41 0.60 4.59
CA LEU A 85 14.78 0.17 4.30
C LEU A 85 15.39 -0.62 5.46
N LEU A 86 15.13 -0.20 6.71
CA LEU A 86 15.55 -0.96 7.88
C LEU A 86 14.79 -2.29 8.00
N LEU A 87 13.47 -2.29 7.77
CA LEU A 87 12.66 -3.51 7.81
C LEU A 87 13.16 -4.53 6.78
N ASP A 88 13.48 -4.11 5.56
CA ASP A 88 14.02 -4.98 4.51
C ASP A 88 15.32 -5.65 4.93
N HIS A 89 16.18 -4.92 5.66
CA HIS A 89 17.45 -5.48 6.11
C HIS A 89 17.31 -6.46 7.28
N ILE A 90 16.29 -6.32 8.12
CA ILE A 90 16.10 -7.15 9.32
C ILE A 90 15.12 -8.29 9.13
N VAL A 91 14.19 -8.18 8.17
CA VAL A 91 13.18 -9.20 7.89
C VAL A 91 13.62 -10.02 6.69
N PRO A 92 13.71 -11.35 6.84
CA PRO A 92 13.97 -12.21 5.70
C PRO A 92 12.77 -12.19 4.76
N HIS A 93 12.95 -11.64 3.57
CA HIS A 93 11.89 -11.50 2.58
C HIS A 93 12.41 -11.86 1.19
N LEU A 94 11.47 -12.04 0.25
CA LEU A 94 11.80 -12.44 -1.11
C LEU A 94 10.95 -11.65 -2.10
N HIS A 95 11.62 -10.91 -2.95
CA HIS A 95 11.01 -10.24 -4.09
C HIS A 95 10.43 -11.25 -5.08
N MET A 96 9.33 -10.88 -5.73
CA MET A 96 8.73 -11.71 -6.75
C MET A 96 9.73 -11.96 -7.88
N ASN A 97 9.80 -13.21 -8.37
CA ASN A 97 10.73 -13.67 -9.41
C ASN A 97 12.22 -13.68 -9.04
N CYS A 98 12.60 -13.35 -7.79
CA CYS A 98 13.96 -13.56 -7.28
C CYS A 98 14.13 -14.95 -6.64
N ASP A 99 15.34 -15.53 -6.76
CA ASP A 99 15.70 -16.81 -6.13
C ASP A 99 16.60 -16.64 -4.89
N GLN A 100 17.14 -15.44 -4.66
CA GLN A 100 17.92 -15.11 -3.47
C GLN A 100 17.06 -14.27 -2.52
N ALA A 101 16.97 -14.74 -1.27
CA ALA A 101 16.28 -14.01 -0.21
C ALA A 101 17.15 -12.85 0.29
N GLU A 102 16.51 -11.73 0.60
CA GLU A 102 17.12 -10.57 1.24
C GLU A 102 16.90 -10.63 2.76
N GLY A 103 17.69 -9.84 3.50
CA GLY A 103 17.72 -9.89 4.96
C GLY A 103 18.48 -11.10 5.54
N PRO A 104 18.25 -11.48 6.80
CA PRO A 104 19.00 -12.54 7.47
C PRO A 104 18.72 -13.93 6.89
N CYS A 105 19.73 -14.81 6.85
CA CYS A 105 19.56 -16.19 6.39
C CYS A 105 18.44 -16.91 7.17
N THR A 106 17.51 -17.52 6.45
CA THR A 106 16.34 -18.20 7.04
C THR A 106 16.05 -19.56 6.39
N GLN A 107 15.30 -20.41 7.10
CA GLN A 107 14.75 -21.68 6.57
C GLN A 107 13.29 -21.54 6.13
N LEU A 108 12.75 -20.31 6.07
CA LEU A 108 11.39 -20.06 5.60
C LEU A 108 11.23 -20.47 4.13
N LYS A 109 10.04 -20.95 3.79
CA LYS A 109 9.69 -21.25 2.40
C LYS A 109 9.56 -19.96 1.60
N LYS A 110 9.89 -19.99 0.31
CA LYS A 110 9.68 -18.90 -0.67
C LYS A 110 8.28 -18.28 -0.57
N THR A 111 7.25 -19.13 -0.58
CA THR A 111 5.85 -18.73 -0.31
C THR A 111 5.63 -17.94 0.98
N THR A 112 6.31 -18.30 2.07
CA THR A 112 6.18 -17.62 3.37
C THR A 112 6.88 -16.27 3.35
N MET A 113 8.04 -16.17 2.71
CA MET A 113 8.77 -14.91 2.57
C MET A 113 8.00 -13.91 1.69
N LEU A 114 7.36 -14.39 0.61
CA LEU A 114 6.50 -13.57 -0.23
C LEU A 114 5.29 -13.02 0.54
N VAL A 115 4.57 -13.89 1.26
CA VAL A 115 3.41 -13.46 2.06
C VAL A 115 3.85 -12.48 3.15
N LEU A 116 5.00 -12.71 3.78
CA LEU A 116 5.55 -11.83 4.81
C LEU A 116 5.92 -10.45 4.25
N ALA A 117 6.55 -10.38 3.08
CA ALA A 117 6.90 -9.12 2.42
C ALA A 117 5.65 -8.24 2.24
N VAL A 118 4.62 -8.75 1.56
CA VAL A 118 3.42 -7.97 1.31
C VAL A 118 2.65 -7.66 2.60
N THR A 119 2.66 -8.57 3.58
CA THR A 119 2.08 -8.28 4.91
C THR A 119 2.75 -7.07 5.57
N LEU A 120 4.07 -6.89 5.41
CA LEU A 120 4.76 -5.73 5.97
C LEU A 120 4.48 -4.45 5.19
N HIS A 121 4.29 -4.52 3.87
CA HIS A 121 3.95 -3.36 3.03
C HIS A 121 2.55 -2.84 3.29
N ASN A 122 1.63 -3.74 3.62
CA ASN A 122 0.25 -3.42 3.99
C ASN A 122 0.13 -2.68 5.34
N ILE A 123 1.17 -2.69 6.19
CA ILE A 123 1.15 -1.97 7.47
C ILE A 123 1.12 -0.45 7.24
N PRO A 124 2.08 0.16 6.50
CA PRO A 124 2.01 1.57 6.10
C PRO A 124 0.68 2.00 5.50
N GLU A 125 0.07 1.17 4.65
CA GLU A 125 -1.22 1.48 4.01
C GLU A 125 -2.36 1.54 5.01
N GLY A 126 -2.47 0.54 5.89
CA GLY A 126 -3.43 0.54 6.98
C GLY A 126 -3.24 1.75 7.89
N MET A 127 -2.00 2.05 8.24
CA MET A 127 -1.67 3.23 9.03
C MET A 127 -2.10 4.51 8.32
N ALA A 128 -1.85 4.67 7.01
CA ALA A 128 -2.23 5.85 6.22
C ALA A 128 -3.73 6.13 6.32
N VAL A 129 -4.56 5.09 6.11
CA VAL A 129 -6.02 5.21 6.28
C VAL A 129 -6.38 5.60 7.70
N GLY A 130 -5.78 4.95 8.70
CA GLY A 130 -6.01 5.28 10.11
C GLY A 130 -5.65 6.71 10.47
N VAL A 131 -4.55 7.25 9.93
CA VAL A 131 -4.07 8.62 10.17
C VAL A 131 -5.09 9.62 9.64
N VAL A 132 -5.55 9.45 8.40
CA VAL A 132 -6.52 10.36 7.76
C VAL A 132 -7.87 10.33 8.47
N TYR A 133 -8.39 9.13 8.83
CA TYR A 133 -9.63 9.05 9.59
C TYR A 133 -9.50 9.60 11.01
N ALA A 134 -8.36 9.42 11.67
CA ALA A 134 -8.12 10.01 13.00
C ALA A 134 -8.12 11.54 12.93
N GLY A 135 -7.48 12.13 11.92
CA GLY A 135 -7.47 13.58 11.71
C GLY A 135 -8.87 14.13 11.40
N TRP A 136 -9.63 13.48 10.51
CA TRP A 136 -11.02 13.86 10.25
C TRP A 136 -11.88 13.79 11.52
N MET A 137 -11.77 12.72 12.31
CA MET A 137 -12.51 12.57 13.57
C MET A 137 -12.14 13.63 14.61
N ALA A 138 -10.92 14.18 14.54
CA ALA A 138 -10.44 15.24 15.41
C ALA A 138 -10.91 16.64 14.96
N GLY A 139 -11.53 16.75 13.77
CA GLY A 139 -12.04 18.01 13.23
C GLY A 139 -10.98 18.87 12.52
N GLU A 140 -9.91 18.25 12.02
CA GLU A 140 -8.90 18.91 11.20
C GLU A 140 -9.53 19.42 9.89
N ALA A 141 -9.36 20.72 9.61
CA ALA A 141 -10.08 21.39 8.52
C ALA A 141 -9.70 20.85 7.13
N GLU A 142 -8.44 20.45 6.94
CA GLU A 142 -7.91 19.95 5.67
C GLU A 142 -8.24 18.47 5.41
N LEU A 143 -8.76 17.74 6.41
CA LEU A 143 -9.05 16.32 6.29
C LEU A 143 -10.56 16.06 6.27
N SER A 144 -11.10 15.79 5.07
CA SER A 144 -12.52 15.51 4.87
C SER A 144 -12.83 14.00 4.90
N LEU A 145 -14.08 13.64 5.22
CA LEU A 145 -14.55 12.26 5.15
C LEU A 145 -14.43 11.69 3.72
N MET A 146 -14.72 12.52 2.71
CA MET A 146 -14.66 12.08 1.32
C MET A 146 -13.22 11.88 0.85
N GLY A 147 -12.27 12.72 1.29
CA GLY A 147 -10.83 12.50 1.08
C GLY A 147 -10.33 11.24 1.78
N ALA A 148 -10.79 10.97 3.02
CA ALA A 148 -10.49 9.72 3.73
C ALA A 148 -11.01 8.48 2.97
N LEU A 149 -12.22 8.58 2.40
CA LEU A 149 -12.79 7.54 1.55
C LEU A 149 -12.04 7.41 0.21
N ALA A 150 -11.60 8.51 -0.39
CA ALA A 150 -10.81 8.52 -1.63
C ALA A 150 -9.49 7.78 -1.43
N LEU A 151 -8.75 8.06 -0.34
CA LEU A 151 -7.54 7.33 0.02
C LEU A 151 -7.83 5.84 0.26
N SER A 152 -8.89 5.52 1.00
CA SER A 152 -9.27 4.13 1.27
C SER A 152 -9.57 3.36 -0.01
N LEU A 153 -10.31 3.98 -0.94
CA LEU A 153 -10.63 3.41 -2.25
C LEU A 153 -9.39 3.28 -3.13
N GLY A 154 -8.51 4.30 -3.12
CA GLY A 154 -7.23 4.27 -3.82
C GLY A 154 -6.37 3.08 -3.41
N ILE A 155 -6.21 2.89 -2.10
CA ILE A 155 -5.51 1.74 -1.54
C ILE A 155 -6.24 0.44 -1.93
N ALA A 156 -7.56 0.34 -1.79
CA ALA A 156 -8.26 -0.89 -2.22
C ALA A 156 -8.09 -1.23 -3.71
N ILE A 157 -8.02 -0.21 -4.57
CA ILE A 157 -7.87 -0.37 -6.02
C ILE A 157 -6.50 -0.96 -6.36
N GLN A 158 -5.43 -0.57 -5.66
CA GLN A 158 -4.08 -1.12 -5.88
C GLN A 158 -3.84 -2.43 -5.13
N ASN A 159 -4.49 -2.62 -3.97
CA ASN A 159 -4.44 -3.87 -3.22
C ASN A 159 -5.10 -5.04 -3.97
N PHE A 160 -6.02 -4.76 -4.90
CA PHE A 160 -6.57 -5.80 -5.77
C PHE A 160 -5.50 -6.47 -6.64
N PRO A 161 -4.71 -5.73 -7.45
CA PRO A 161 -3.48 -6.24 -8.06
C PRO A 161 -2.59 -7.04 -7.10
N GLU A 162 -2.26 -6.50 -5.92
CA GLU A 162 -1.35 -7.15 -4.98
C GLU A 162 -1.89 -8.48 -4.46
N GLY A 163 -3.16 -8.53 -4.03
CA GLY A 163 -3.80 -9.77 -3.60
C GLY A 163 -3.82 -10.85 -4.68
N ALA A 164 -4.00 -10.45 -5.94
CA ALA A 164 -3.90 -11.35 -7.09
C ALA A 164 -2.46 -11.85 -7.27
N ILE A 165 -1.47 -10.95 -7.19
CA ILE A 165 -0.04 -11.25 -7.33
C ILE A 165 0.49 -12.14 -6.20
N ILE A 166 -0.13 -12.18 -5.01
CA ILE A 166 0.23 -13.16 -3.96
C ILE A 166 -0.43 -14.52 -4.20
N SER A 167 -1.75 -14.53 -4.35
CA SER A 167 -2.54 -15.77 -4.35
C SER A 167 -2.28 -16.63 -5.61
N MET A 168 -2.01 -16.00 -6.75
CA MET A 168 -1.82 -16.71 -8.02
C MET A 168 -0.48 -17.46 -8.08
N PRO A 169 0.68 -16.89 -7.71
CA PRO A 169 1.94 -17.61 -7.60
C PRO A 169 1.90 -18.73 -6.56
N LEU A 170 1.31 -18.51 -5.39
CA LEU A 170 1.10 -19.58 -4.39
C LEU A 170 0.39 -20.78 -5.00
N ARG A 171 -0.64 -20.53 -5.84
CA ARG A 171 -1.34 -21.57 -6.57
C ARG A 171 -0.44 -22.26 -7.60
N SER A 172 0.42 -21.53 -8.29
CA SER A 172 1.39 -22.08 -9.25
C SER A 172 2.43 -22.99 -8.58
N GLU A 173 2.80 -22.70 -7.32
CA GLU A 173 3.69 -23.52 -6.49
C GLU A 173 2.98 -24.74 -5.84
N GLY A 174 1.74 -25.01 -6.24
CA GLY A 174 1.00 -26.21 -5.84
C GLY A 174 0.10 -26.04 -4.60
N VAL A 175 -0.01 -24.83 -4.03
CA VAL A 175 -0.95 -24.56 -2.94
C VAL A 175 -2.40 -24.73 -3.43
N GLY A 176 -3.27 -25.33 -2.62
CA GLY A 176 -4.69 -25.47 -2.94
C GLY A 176 -5.38 -24.11 -3.07
N LYS A 177 -6.35 -23.96 -4.00
CA LYS A 177 -7.03 -22.68 -4.28
C LYS A 177 -7.55 -21.97 -3.01
N GLY A 178 -8.20 -22.71 -2.11
CA GLY A 178 -8.72 -22.14 -0.86
C GLY A 178 -7.62 -21.65 0.10
N ARG A 179 -6.48 -22.35 0.17
CA ARG A 179 -5.33 -21.90 0.99
C ARG A 179 -4.60 -20.72 0.36
N ALA A 180 -4.45 -20.71 -0.96
CA ALA A 180 -3.84 -19.61 -1.69
C ALA A 180 -4.67 -18.32 -1.56
N PHE A 181 -6.01 -18.43 -1.66
CA PHE A 181 -6.93 -17.35 -1.33
C PHE A 181 -6.76 -16.89 0.12
N LEU A 182 -6.77 -17.83 1.08
CA LEU A 182 -6.67 -17.49 2.50
C LEU A 182 -5.36 -16.75 2.80
N TYR A 183 -4.22 -17.20 2.26
CA TYR A 183 -2.93 -16.52 2.46
C TYR A 183 -2.90 -15.14 1.81
N GLY A 184 -3.43 -14.99 0.59
CA GLY A 184 -3.53 -13.68 -0.06
C GLY A 184 -4.50 -12.72 0.63
N ALA A 185 -5.60 -13.22 1.22
CA ALA A 185 -6.49 -12.37 2.00
C ALA A 185 -5.87 -12.01 3.36
N LEU A 186 -5.23 -12.98 4.04
CA LEU A 186 -4.64 -12.76 5.36
C LEU A 186 -3.43 -11.82 5.32
N SER A 187 -2.71 -11.68 4.20
CA SER A 187 -1.65 -10.67 4.10
C SER A 187 -2.21 -9.25 4.22
N GLY A 188 -3.47 -9.01 3.86
CA GLY A 188 -4.12 -7.71 4.03
C GLY A 188 -4.72 -7.46 5.42
N ILE A 189 -4.75 -8.45 6.32
CA ILE A 189 -5.43 -8.28 7.63
C ILE A 189 -4.78 -7.21 8.51
N VAL A 190 -3.50 -6.93 8.25
CA VAL A 190 -2.73 -5.89 8.91
C VAL A 190 -3.21 -4.48 8.56
N GLU A 191 -3.91 -4.28 7.44
CA GLU A 191 -4.43 -2.97 7.03
C GLU A 191 -5.49 -2.46 8.02
N PRO A 192 -6.61 -3.16 8.29
CA PRO A 192 -7.59 -2.71 9.26
C PRO A 192 -7.03 -2.72 10.69
N ALA A 193 -6.10 -3.63 11.01
CA ALA A 193 -5.44 -3.66 12.31
C ALA A 193 -4.58 -2.41 12.53
N GLY A 194 -3.73 -2.06 11.56
CA GLY A 194 -2.90 -0.86 11.57
C GLY A 194 -3.74 0.40 11.62
N ALA A 195 -4.79 0.47 10.81
CA ALA A 195 -5.70 1.61 10.80
C ALA A 195 -6.40 1.82 12.15
N PHE A 196 -6.89 0.73 12.75
CA PHE A 196 -7.54 0.77 14.05
C PHE A 196 -6.57 1.17 15.17
N LEU A 197 -5.34 0.63 15.19
CA LEU A 197 -4.31 0.99 16.16
C LEU A 197 -3.95 2.47 16.07
N THR A 198 -3.82 3.00 14.85
CA THR A 198 -3.57 4.44 14.63
C THR A 198 -4.70 5.29 15.19
N ILE A 199 -5.97 4.92 14.95
CA ILE A 199 -7.12 5.66 15.51
C ILE A 199 -7.16 5.58 17.04
N MET A 200 -6.83 4.43 17.63
CA MET A 200 -6.72 4.32 19.09
C MET A 200 -5.64 5.25 19.66
N ALA A 201 -4.59 5.50 18.90
CA ALA A 201 -3.52 6.42 19.24
C ALA A 201 -3.80 7.89 18.83
N ALA A 202 -5.05 8.26 18.50
CA ALA A 202 -5.43 9.59 17.99
C ALA A 202 -4.83 10.76 18.79
N GLY A 203 -4.78 10.68 20.12
CA GLY A 203 -4.20 11.75 20.96
C GLY A 203 -2.72 12.04 20.71
N ILE A 204 -1.96 11.04 20.23
CA ILE A 204 -0.55 11.16 19.80
C ILE A 204 -0.48 11.46 18.30
N VAL A 205 -1.38 10.87 17.52
CA VAL A 205 -1.40 10.96 16.05
C VAL A 205 -1.77 12.36 15.56
N VAL A 206 -2.79 13.00 16.14
CA VAL A 206 -3.32 14.29 15.65
C VAL A 206 -2.24 15.40 15.63
N PRO A 207 -1.48 15.65 16.71
CA PRO A 207 -0.39 16.64 16.66
C PRO A 207 0.77 16.25 15.73
N ALA A 208 0.91 14.96 15.42
CA ALA A 208 1.96 14.42 14.57
C ALA A 208 1.51 14.15 13.12
N LEU A 209 0.28 14.57 12.74
CA LEU A 209 -0.31 14.26 11.42
C LEU A 209 0.62 14.59 10.24
N PRO A 210 1.26 15.77 10.14
CA PRO A 210 2.16 16.08 9.03
C PRO A 210 3.29 15.06 8.88
N TYR A 211 3.85 14.60 10.01
CA TYR A 211 4.92 13.61 10.03
C TYR A 211 4.42 12.21 9.69
N LEU A 212 3.24 11.83 10.17
CA LEU A 212 2.69 10.49 9.99
C LEU A 212 2.13 10.26 8.59
N LEU A 213 1.46 11.26 8.01
CA LEU A 213 1.01 11.23 6.62
C LEU A 213 2.20 11.12 5.67
N SER A 214 3.21 11.96 5.87
CA SER A 214 4.41 11.91 5.05
C SER A 214 5.26 10.66 5.30
N PHE A 215 5.27 10.11 6.52
CA PHE A 215 5.85 8.79 6.82
C PHE A 215 5.22 7.68 5.97
N ALA A 216 3.88 7.62 5.92
CA ALA A 216 3.20 6.65 5.07
C ALA A 216 3.54 6.85 3.58
N ALA A 217 3.60 8.10 3.10
CA ALA A 217 3.99 8.40 1.73
C ALA A 217 5.44 7.97 1.42
N GLY A 218 6.36 8.19 2.35
CA GLY A 218 7.76 7.77 2.22
C GLY A 218 7.91 6.26 2.16
N ALA A 219 7.21 5.54 3.04
CA ALA A 219 7.16 4.09 3.03
C ALA A 219 6.61 3.56 1.70
N MET A 220 5.45 4.04 1.24
CA MET A 220 4.89 3.60 -0.04
C MET A 220 5.79 3.93 -1.24
N MET A 221 6.43 5.09 -1.25
CA MET A 221 7.37 5.44 -2.32
C MET A 221 8.58 4.50 -2.35
N TYR A 222 9.09 4.09 -1.20
CA TYR A 222 10.16 3.11 -1.10
C TYR A 222 9.75 1.77 -1.74
N VAL A 223 8.57 1.23 -1.38
CA VAL A 223 8.05 -0.02 -1.98
C VAL A 223 7.91 0.09 -3.50
N VAL A 224 7.37 1.21 -3.99
CA VAL A 224 7.22 1.41 -5.45
C VAL A 224 8.57 1.34 -6.17
N VAL A 225 9.58 2.03 -5.63
CA VAL A 225 10.89 2.16 -6.27
C VAL A 225 11.69 0.87 -6.16
N GLU A 226 11.68 0.23 -4.99
CA GLU A 226 12.47 -0.97 -4.72
C GLU A 226 11.85 -2.23 -5.33
N GLU A 227 10.52 -2.33 -5.35
CA GLU A 227 9.84 -3.57 -5.73
C GLU A 227 9.05 -3.43 -7.03
N LEU A 228 8.04 -2.55 -7.06
CA LEU A 228 7.03 -2.59 -8.12
C LEU A 228 7.58 -2.12 -9.47
N ILE A 229 8.41 -1.08 -9.49
CA ILE A 229 9.05 -0.58 -10.74
C ILE A 229 10.00 -1.64 -11.32
N PRO A 230 10.93 -2.23 -10.54
CA PRO A 230 11.74 -3.35 -11.00
C PRO A 230 10.92 -4.54 -11.48
N GLU A 231 9.90 -4.97 -10.72
CA GLU A 231 9.09 -6.15 -11.06
C GLU A 231 8.30 -5.96 -12.36
N MET A 232 7.66 -4.79 -12.57
CA MET A 232 6.94 -4.54 -13.84
C MET A 232 7.87 -4.47 -15.06
N SER A 233 9.16 -4.20 -14.83
CA SER A 233 10.18 -4.05 -15.88
C SER A 233 10.97 -5.33 -16.14
N GLU A 234 10.86 -6.33 -15.27
CA GLU A 234 11.67 -7.54 -15.29
C GLU A 234 11.36 -8.49 -16.47
N GLY A 235 12.38 -9.13 -17.03
CA GLY A 235 12.25 -10.05 -18.18
C GLY A 235 12.17 -9.31 -19.53
N GLU A 236 11.42 -9.86 -20.49
CA GLU A 236 11.31 -9.26 -21.83
C GLU A 236 10.66 -7.87 -21.77
N HIS A 237 11.24 -6.90 -22.48
CA HIS A 237 10.76 -5.54 -22.51
C HIS A 237 9.31 -5.48 -23.01
N SER A 238 8.46 -4.72 -22.31
CA SER A 238 7.07 -4.48 -22.66
C SER A 238 6.64 -3.11 -22.18
N ASN A 239 5.86 -2.41 -23.00
CA ASN A 239 5.29 -1.11 -22.64
C ASN A 239 4.05 -1.21 -21.74
N ILE A 240 3.56 -2.43 -21.45
CA ILE A 240 2.33 -2.60 -20.68
C ILE A 240 2.46 -2.07 -19.25
N GLY A 241 3.59 -2.33 -18.57
CA GLY A 241 3.85 -1.84 -17.21
C GLY A 241 3.79 -0.32 -17.12
N PRO A 242 4.61 0.42 -17.91
CA PRO A 242 4.56 1.88 -17.93
C PRO A 242 3.21 2.49 -18.33
N VAL A 243 2.49 1.89 -19.29
CA VAL A 243 1.16 2.38 -19.69
C VAL A 243 0.15 2.20 -18.55
N LEU A 244 0.17 1.05 -17.87
CA LEU A 244 -0.74 0.78 -16.76
C LEU A 244 -0.35 1.58 -15.51
N PHE A 245 0.93 1.88 -15.31
CA PHE A 245 1.39 2.85 -14.32
C PHE A 245 0.76 4.23 -14.56
N ALA A 246 0.85 4.75 -15.79
CA ALA A 246 0.24 6.04 -16.11
C ALA A 246 -1.28 6.02 -15.92
N LEU A 247 -1.94 4.91 -16.23
CA LEU A 247 -3.37 4.73 -15.99
C LEU A 247 -3.70 4.75 -14.49
N GLY A 248 -3.01 3.94 -13.68
CA GLY A 248 -3.22 3.87 -12.23
C GLY A 248 -2.98 5.21 -11.55
N PHE A 249 -1.90 5.89 -11.92
CA PHE A 249 -1.58 7.23 -11.46
C PHE A 249 -2.71 8.22 -11.77
N THR A 250 -3.20 8.21 -13.02
CA THR A 250 -4.27 9.13 -13.45
C THR A 250 -5.60 8.82 -12.77
N VAL A 251 -5.93 7.53 -12.58
CA VAL A 251 -7.13 7.11 -11.86
C VAL A 251 -7.09 7.60 -10.42
N MET A 252 -5.98 7.40 -9.72
CA MET A 252 -5.84 7.83 -8.33
C MET A 252 -5.85 9.35 -8.19
N MET A 253 -5.12 10.05 -9.06
CA MET A 253 -5.17 11.52 -9.10
C MET A 253 -6.60 12.03 -9.33
N ALA A 254 -7.34 11.42 -10.25
CA ALA A 254 -8.72 11.81 -10.51
C ALA A 254 -9.65 11.47 -9.33
N LEU A 255 -9.45 10.34 -8.66
CA LEU A 255 -10.22 9.95 -7.48
C LEU A 255 -10.02 10.94 -6.33
N ASP A 256 -8.77 11.30 -6.06
CA ASP A 256 -8.43 12.25 -5.00
C ASP A 256 -9.02 13.64 -5.31
N VAL A 257 -8.66 14.24 -6.45
CA VAL A 257 -9.10 15.59 -6.83
C VAL A 257 -10.63 15.70 -6.99
N ALA A 258 -11.32 14.64 -7.39
CA ALA A 258 -12.77 14.67 -7.56
C ALA A 258 -13.54 14.44 -6.25
N LEU A 259 -12.95 13.78 -5.26
CA LEU A 259 -13.64 13.37 -4.03
C LEU A 259 -13.18 14.12 -2.78
N GLY A 260 -11.99 14.73 -2.75
CA GLY A 260 -11.53 15.43 -1.55
C GLY A 260 -10.46 16.46 -1.84
#